data_AF-A0A661XH96-F1
#
_entry.id   AF-A0A661XH96-F1
#
_cell.length_a   1.000
_cell.length_b   1.000
_cell.length_c   1.000
_cell.angle_alpha   90.00
_cell.angle_beta   90.00
_cell.angle_gamma   90.00
#
_symmetry.space_group_name_H-M   'P 1'
#
loop_
_entity.id
_entity.type
_entity.pdbx_description
1 polymer ?
#
loop_
_entity_poly.entity_id
_entity_poly.type
_entity_poly.pdbx_seq_one_letter_code
_entity_poly.pdbx_strand_id
1 'polypeptide(L)'
;MSEVKEVKLRPVVRTSGWIFIIWGIVVVVKGILDAFFLEPESEFITIKEWIRYAGFEIIYGFACIIFGLVILEFSKRVKEKIKKKIEKSFEL
;
A
#
# COMPACT_ATOMS: atom_id res chain seq x y z
N MET A 1 -10.84 -2.59 37.49
CA MET A 1 -11.19 -1.33 36.79
C MET A 1 -11.05 -1.56 35.30
N SER A 2 -12.12 -1.55 34.50
CA SER A 2 -12.02 -1.73 33.04
C SER A 2 -11.77 -0.39 32.36
N GLU A 3 -10.67 -0.27 31.62
CA GLU A 3 -10.33 0.96 30.87
C GLU A 3 -10.98 0.89 29.48
N VAL A 4 -11.87 1.83 29.18
CA VAL A 4 -12.45 1.98 27.84
C VAL A 4 -11.50 2.84 27.02
N LYS A 5 -10.73 2.21 26.13
CA LYS A 5 -9.81 2.93 25.23
C LYS A 5 -10.52 3.20 23.89
N GLU A 6 -10.65 4.47 23.53
CA GLU A 6 -11.15 4.85 22.19
C GLU A 6 -10.02 4.72 21.17
N VAL A 7 -10.16 3.79 20.22
CA VAL A 7 -9.22 3.67 19.09
C VAL A 7 -9.80 4.42 17.91
N LYS A 8 -9.07 5.42 17.39
CA LYS A 8 -9.41 6.14 16.17
C LYS A 8 -9.04 5.27 14.96
N LEU A 9 -9.99 4.48 14.46
CA LEU A 9 -9.75 3.53 13.36
C LEU A 9 -9.64 4.22 12.00
N ARG A 10 -10.47 5.25 11.77
CA ARG A 10 -10.55 5.99 10.51
C ARG A 10 -9.22 6.60 10.02
N PRO A 11 -8.43 7.32 10.86
CA PRO A 11 -7.14 7.85 10.41
C PRO A 11 -6.16 6.74 10.05
N VAL A 12 -6.17 5.60 10.75
CA VAL A 12 -5.28 4.47 10.46
C VAL A 12 -5.59 3.87 9.09
N VAL A 13 -6.87 3.60 8.81
CA VAL A 13 -7.29 3.08 7.50
C VAL A 13 -6.98 4.09 6.39
N ARG A 14 -7.18 5.38 6.65
CA ARG A 14 -6.85 6.44 5.69
C ARG A 14 -5.34 6.50 5.41
N THR A 15 -4.49 6.45 6.43
CA THR A 15 -3.02 6.47 6.23
C THR A 15 -2.54 5.25 5.48
N SER A 16 -3.09 4.07 5.75
CA SER A 16 -2.76 2.85 5.01
C SER A 16 -3.08 2.98 3.52
N GLY A 17 -4.25 3.55 3.16
CA GLY A 17 -4.60 3.80 1.77
C GLY A 17 -3.63 4.75 1.06
N TRP A 18 -3.18 5.81 1.74
CA TRP A 18 -2.17 6.74 1.20
C TRP A 18 -0.81 6.08 0.98
N ILE A 19 -0.37 5.19 1.88
CA ILE A 19 0.89 4.46 1.72
C ILE A 19 0.86 3.63 0.42
N PHE A 20 -0.23 2.90 0.17
CA PHE A 20 -0.38 2.11 -1.06
C PHE A 20 -0.39 2.96 -2.33
N ILE A 21 -1.02 4.14 -2.29
CA ILE A 21 -1.05 5.06 -3.43
C ILE A 21 0.34 5.62 -3.71
N ILE A 22 1.03 6.15 -2.69
CA ILE A 22 2.37 6.75 -2.85
C ILE A 22 3.34 5.68 -3.36
N TRP A 23 3.34 4.50 -2.75
CA TRP A 23 4.19 3.40 -3.17
C TRP A 23 3.87 2.95 -4.60
N GLY A 24 2.58 2.77 -4.92
CA GLY A 24 2.17 2.38 -6.25
C GLY A 24 2.59 3.40 -7.32
N ILE A 25 2.49 4.71 -7.04
CA ILE A 25 2.97 5.76 -7.96
C ILE A 25 4.48 5.64 -8.20
N VAL A 26 5.27 5.46 -7.14
CA VAL A 26 6.73 5.30 -7.27
C VAL A 26 7.08 4.11 -8.14
N VAL A 27 6.42 2.96 -7.94
CA VAL A 27 6.69 1.75 -8.70
C VAL A 27 6.22 1.87 -10.16
N VAL A 28 5.08 2.50 -10.43
CA VAL A 28 4.65 2.78 -11.82
C VAL A 28 5.67 3.67 -12.53
N VAL A 29 6.12 4.74 -11.87
CA VAL A 29 7.11 5.66 -12.45
C VAL A 29 8.41 4.93 -12.73
N LYS A 30 8.92 4.13 -11.78
CA LYS A 30 10.12 3.31 -11.99
C LYS A 30 9.94 2.35 -13.17
N GLY A 31 8.86 1.58 -13.20
CA GLY A 31 8.61 0.63 -14.28
C GLY A 31 8.48 1.30 -15.67
N ILE A 32 7.92 2.52 -15.75
CA ILE A 32 7.91 3.30 -17.00
C ILE A 32 9.33 3.74 -17.38
N LEU A 33 10.14 4.20 -16.43
CA LEU A 33 11.53 4.57 -16.70
C LEU A 33 12.34 3.35 -17.15
N ASP A 34 12.17 2.21 -16.50
CA ASP A 34 12.82 0.94 -16.84
C ASP A 34 12.37 0.41 -18.21
N ALA A 35 11.11 0.64 -18.61
CA ALA A 35 10.60 0.21 -19.91
C ALA A 35 11.04 1.08 -21.09
N PHE A 36 11.25 2.40 -20.89
CA PHE A 36 11.43 3.36 -21.99
C PHE A 36 12.75 4.12 -22.00
N PHE A 37 13.41 4.29 -20.85
CA PHE A 37 14.53 5.21 -20.71
C PHE A 37 15.80 4.58 -20.13
N LEU A 38 15.68 3.53 -19.32
CA LEU A 38 16.81 2.92 -18.63
C LEU A 38 17.21 1.60 -19.29
N GLU A 39 18.53 1.38 -19.31
CA GLU A 39 19.14 0.11 -19.71
C GLU A 39 19.07 -0.89 -18.55
N PRO A 40 19.12 -2.21 -18.84
CA PRO A 40 19.11 -3.22 -17.80
C PRO A 40 20.20 -2.98 -16.76
N GLU A 41 19.82 -3.02 -15.48
CA GLU A 41 20.71 -2.80 -14.33
C GLU A 41 21.85 -3.84 -14.25
N SER A 42 21.79 -4.91 -15.05
CA SER A 42 22.78 -5.99 -15.06
C SER A 42 22.97 -6.58 -16.46
N GLU A 43 24.22 -6.86 -16.81
CA GLU A 43 24.62 -7.54 -18.06
C GLU A 43 24.11 -9.00 -18.16
N PHE A 44 23.70 -9.59 -17.03
CA PHE A 44 23.17 -10.96 -16.99
C PHE A 44 21.68 -11.05 -17.35
N ILE A 45 20.99 -9.92 -17.46
CA ILE A 45 19.55 -9.87 -17.72
C ILE A 45 19.34 -9.53 -19.19
N THR A 46 18.57 -10.37 -19.90
CA THR A 46 18.24 -10.06 -21.29
C THR A 46 17.27 -8.88 -21.36
N ILE A 47 17.35 -8.08 -22.43
CA ILE A 47 16.40 -6.97 -22.68
C ILE A 47 14.94 -7.44 -22.60
N LYS A 48 14.66 -8.67 -23.05
CA LYS A 48 13.32 -9.26 -23.00
C LYS A 48 12.84 -9.49 -21.57
N GLU A 49 13.71 -9.98 -20.68
CA GLU A 49 13.40 -10.17 -19.26
C GLU A 49 13.25 -8.83 -18.54
N TRP A 50 14.11 -7.87 -18.87
CA TRP A 50 14.04 -6.51 -18.36
C TRP A 50 12.70 -5.83 -18.66
N ILE A 51 12.29 -5.81 -19.94
CA ILE A 51 11.00 -5.22 -20.35
C ILE A 51 9.82 -5.97 -19.72
N ARG A 52 9.92 -7.30 -19.59
CA ARG A 52 8.89 -8.10 -18.93
C ARG A 52 8.76 -7.73 -17.45
N TYR A 53 9.88 -7.52 -16.77
CA TYR A 53 9.91 -7.10 -15.37
C TYR A 53 9.37 -5.67 -15.20
N ALA A 54 9.80 -4.74 -16.06
CA ALA A 54 9.26 -3.37 -16.08
C ALA A 54 7.73 -3.35 -16.31
N GLY A 55 7.22 -4.19 -17.20
CA GLY A 55 5.78 -4.37 -17.40
C GLY A 55 5.05 -4.92 -16.17
N PHE A 56 5.69 -5.84 -15.43
CA PHE A 56 5.17 -6.32 -14.15
C PHE A 56 5.12 -5.20 -13.10
N GLU A 57 6.17 -4.39 -12.97
CA GLU A 57 6.21 -3.27 -12.03
C GLU A 57 5.11 -2.25 -12.32
N ILE A 58 4.85 -1.92 -13.59
CA ILE A 58 3.77 -1.01 -13.97
C ILE A 58 2.41 -1.58 -13.53
N ILE A 59 2.11 -2.83 -13.85
CA ILE A 59 0.83 -3.47 -13.49
C ILE A 59 0.68 -3.56 -11.97
N TYR A 60 1.74 -3.97 -11.27
CA TYR A 60 1.77 -4.06 -9.82
C TYR A 60 1.55 -2.68 -9.17
N GLY A 61 2.23 -1.64 -9.65
CA GLY A 61 2.07 -0.29 -9.15
C GLY A 61 0.64 0.23 -9.35
N PHE A 62 0.03 -0.01 -10.52
CA PHE A 62 -1.39 0.31 -10.74
C PHE A 62 -2.32 -0.47 -9.80
N ALA A 63 -2.05 -1.76 -9.57
CA ALA A 63 -2.82 -2.56 -8.63
C ALA A 63 -2.74 -1.97 -7.20
N CYS A 64 -1.56 -1.53 -6.76
CA CYS A 64 -1.38 -0.84 -5.48
C CYS A 64 -2.16 0.48 -5.41
N ILE A 65 -2.14 1.30 -6.47
CA ILE A 65 -2.90 2.55 -6.53
C ILE A 65 -4.41 2.27 -6.40
N ILE A 66 -4.92 1.34 -7.21
CA ILE A 66 -6.34 0.95 -7.18
C ILE A 66 -6.71 0.44 -5.79
N PHE A 67 -5.89 -0.42 -5.20
CA PHE A 67 -6.13 -0.95 -3.87
C PHE A 67 -6.12 0.14 -2.79
N GLY A 68 -5.18 1.08 -2.86
CA GLY A 68 -5.13 2.23 -1.97
C GLY A 68 -6.37 3.13 -2.11
N LEU A 69 -6.86 3.37 -3.32
CA LEU A 69 -8.10 4.10 -3.57
C LEU A 69 -9.32 3.37 -2.99
N VAL A 70 -9.38 2.05 -3.14
CA VAL A 70 -10.44 1.22 -2.52
C VAL A 70 -10.39 1.33 -0.99
N ILE A 71 -9.20 1.29 -0.38
CA ILE A 71 -9.03 1.48 1.07
C ILE A 71 -9.49 2.88 1.48
N LEU A 72 -9.14 3.93 0.73
CA LEU A 72 -9.58 5.29 1.02
C LEU A 72 -11.09 5.46 0.91
N GLU A 73 -11.71 4.86 -0.10
CA GLU A 73 -13.17 4.87 -0.26
C GLU A 73 -13.85 4.09 0.88
N PHE A 74 -13.30 2.93 1.25
CA PHE A 74 -13.76 2.15 2.38
C PHE A 74 -13.60 2.91 3.70
N SER A 75 -12.52 3.69 3.87
CA SER A 75 -12.28 4.51 5.06
C SER A 75 -13.38 5.54 5.33
N LYS A 76 -14.12 5.96 4.30
CA LYS A 76 -15.29 6.86 4.45
C LYS A 76 -16.47 6.16 5.12
N ARG A 77 -16.59 4.85 4.97
CA ARG A 77 -17.66 4.01 5.53
C ARG A 77 -17.34 3.48 6.94
N VAL A 78 -16.08 3.55 7.36
CA VAL A 78 -15.62 3.07 8.67
C VAL A 78 -15.98 4.08 9.77
N LYS A 79 -16.55 3.59 10.87
CA LYS A 79 -16.84 4.39 12.06
C LYS A 79 -15.56 5.00 12.63
N GLU A 80 -15.62 6.29 12.96
CA GLU A 80 -14.46 7.06 13.42
C GLU A 80 -13.82 6.52 14.71
N LYS A 81 -14.66 5.95 15.59
CA LYS A 81 -14.28 5.43 16.90
C LYS A 81 -14.89 4.06 17.11
N ILE A 82 -14.06 3.10 17.51
CA ILE A 82 -14.52 1.83 18.06
C ILE A 82 -14.17 1.83 19.55
N LYS A 83 -15.19 1.68 20.40
CA LYS A 83 -15.01 1.41 21.83
C LYS A 83 -14.62 -0.06 21.96
N LYS A 84 -13.33 -0.34 22.14
CA LYS A 84 -12.87 -1.68 22.47
C LYS A 84 -12.79 -1.77 23.99
N LYS A 85 -13.58 -2.67 24.60
CA LYS A 85 -13.42 -3.04 26.00
C LYS A 85 -12.19 -3.95 26.05
N ILE A 86 -11.05 -3.42 26.48
CA ILE A 86 -9.86 -4.23 26.69
C ILE A 86 -10.07 -4.91 28.03
N GLU A 87 -10.45 -6.17 28.01
CA GLU A 87 -10.34 -7.03 29.18
C GLU A 87 -8.83 -7.26 29.35
N LYS A 88 -8.24 -6.63 30.38
CA LYS A 88 -6.83 -6.87 30.73
C LYS A 88 -6.73 -8.35 31.14
N SER A 89 -6.42 -9.22 30.18
CA SER A 89 -5.69 -10.45 30.45
C SER A 89 -4.25 -10.02 30.70
N PHE A 90 -3.98 -9.64 31.94
CA PHE A 90 -2.64 -9.46 32.46
C PHE A 90 -2.24 -10.83 32.99
N GLU A 91 -1.22 -11.46 32.42
CA GLU A 91 -0.29 -12.39 33.08
C GLU A 91 0.72 -12.94 32.06
N LEU A 92 1.92 -12.33 32.04
CA LEU A 92 3.24 -12.97 32.16
C LEU A 92 4.33 -11.90 32.13
#